data_AF-A0A5B0SHN8-F1
#
_entry.id   AF-A0A5B0SHN8-F1
#
_cell.length_a   1.000
_cell.length_b   1.000
_cell.length_c   1.000
_cell.angle_alpha   90.00
_cell.angle_beta   90.00
_cell.angle_gamma   90.00
#
_symmetry.space_group_name_H-M   'P 1'
#
loop_
_entity.id
_entity.type
_entity.pdbx_description
1 polymer ?
#
loop_
_entity_poly.entity_id
_entity_poly.type
_entity_poly.pdbx_seq_one_letter_code
_entity_poly.pdbx_strand_id
1 'polypeptide(L)'
;MANSSNAEHSSEKGKGVEMTIEGDEQVYHNPKSQVRLQQPLIDRLFEVSDDHPSASRQAILDSSIQQKLKADRERLNQLGSEVDSKVREAFRKQSSSQQTKDDDKSNSSAQLMEEISSIKERVQQRRNENSSEFLPEITHARSAIVACLKQYQDEPLKCTEQVSNFKKVVRNLESKFVTSMQ
;
A
#
# COMPACT_ATOMS: atom_id res chain seq x y z
N MET A 1 24.53 30.57 44.38
CA MET A 1 23.80 29.81 43.35
C MET A 1 22.94 30.83 42.62
N ALA A 2 23.41 31.37 41.49
CA ALA A 2 23.10 30.91 40.12
C ALA A 2 21.59 31.07 39.82
N ASN A 3 21.11 31.67 38.73
CA ASN A 3 21.73 32.28 37.55
C ASN A 3 20.66 33.15 36.85
N SER A 4 21.10 34.09 36.01
CA SER A 4 20.32 35.01 35.18
C SER A 4 19.29 34.37 34.24
N SER A 5 18.23 35.12 33.89
CA SER A 5 17.96 35.42 32.47
C SER A 5 16.99 36.59 32.31
N ASN A 6 17.57 37.63 31.74
CA ASN A 6 17.03 38.85 31.17
C ASN A 6 15.96 38.56 30.10
N ALA A 7 14.90 39.36 30.03
CA ALA A 7 14.13 39.55 28.81
C ALA A 7 13.67 41.01 28.77
N GLU A 8 14.51 41.81 28.14
CA GLU A 8 14.29 43.21 27.79
C GLU A 8 12.95 43.38 27.05
N HIS A 9 12.04 44.20 27.59
CA HIS A 9 10.94 44.73 26.81
C HIS A 9 11.48 45.82 25.88
N SER A 10 11.91 45.43 24.69
CA SER A 10 12.19 46.34 23.59
C SER A 10 10.88 46.85 22.99
N SER A 11 10.40 48.00 23.49
CA SER A 11 9.37 48.78 22.80
C SER A 11 10.03 49.57 21.67
N GLU A 12 10.16 48.95 20.49
CA GLU A 12 10.53 49.70 19.29
C GLU A 12 9.31 50.49 18.80
N LYS A 13 9.34 51.81 19.07
CA LYS A 13 8.41 52.80 18.52
C LYS A 13 8.62 52.94 17.00
N GLY A 14 8.09 52.00 16.23
CA GLY A 14 7.78 52.15 14.81
C GLY A 14 6.44 52.88 14.64
N LYS A 15 6.35 53.78 13.67
CA LYS A 15 5.18 54.66 13.45
C LYS A 15 3.84 53.88 13.33
N GLY A 16 3.08 53.86 14.43
CA GLY A 16 1.61 53.74 14.40
C GLY A 16 1.02 52.34 14.20
N VAL A 17 1.76 51.27 14.47
CA VAL A 17 1.24 49.90 14.54
C VAL A 17 1.65 49.32 15.88
N GLU A 18 0.68 48.88 16.67
CA GLU A 18 0.88 48.21 17.95
C GLU A 18 1.01 46.70 17.68
N MET A 19 2.07 46.09 18.20
CA MET A 19 2.33 44.65 18.05
C MET A 19 2.14 44.00 19.42
N THR A 20 1.23 43.05 19.50
CA THR A 20 1.03 42.23 20.69
C THR A 20 1.47 40.80 20.36
N ILE A 21 2.32 40.23 21.22
CA ILE A 21 2.84 38.87 21.07
C ILE A 21 2.18 38.01 22.17
N GLU A 22 1.37 37.05 21.77
CA GLU A 22 0.74 36.09 22.68
C GLU A 22 1.22 34.67 22.30
N GLY A 23 2.22 34.16 23.03
CA GLY A 23 2.88 32.90 22.70
C GLY A 23 3.71 32.98 21.40
N ASP A 24 3.54 32.02 20.50
CA ASP A 24 4.25 31.95 19.21
C ASP A 24 3.59 32.79 18.10
N GLU A 25 2.47 33.47 18.40
CA GLU A 25 1.70 34.24 17.41
C GLU A 25 1.95 35.75 17.56
N GLN A 26 2.32 36.40 16.45
CA GLN A 26 2.52 37.85 16.38
C GLN A 26 1.31 38.52 15.74
N VAL A 27 0.56 39.29 16.53
CA VAL A 27 -0.62 40.03 16.05
C VAL A 27 -0.29 41.51 15.88
N TYR A 28 -0.46 42.01 14.66
CA TYR A 28 -0.21 43.41 14.29
C TYR A 28 -1.53 44.19 14.24
N HIS A 29 -1.68 45.17 15.14
CA HIS A 29 -2.83 46.07 15.18
C HIS A 29 -2.46 47.45 14.65
N ASN A 30 -3.09 47.88 13.55
CA ASN A 30 -2.98 49.25 13.06
C ASN A 30 -4.19 50.08 13.57
N PRO A 31 -4.03 50.91 14.62
CA PRO A 31 -5.12 51.73 15.16
C PRO A 31 -5.66 52.77 14.16
N LYS A 32 -4.89 53.16 13.14
CA LYS A 32 -5.34 54.13 12.11
C LYS A 32 -6.21 53.51 11.03
N SER A 33 -6.24 52.19 10.92
CA SER A 33 -7.07 51.47 9.95
C SER A 33 -8.18 50.68 10.63
N GLN A 34 -8.66 51.12 11.80
CA GLN A 34 -9.88 50.56 12.39
C GLN A 34 -11.07 50.87 11.47
N VAL A 35 -11.34 49.93 10.54
CA VAL A 35 -12.52 49.99 9.69
C VAL A 35 -13.72 49.67 10.59
N ARG A 36 -14.42 50.71 11.08
CA ARG A 36 -15.72 50.53 11.73
C ARG A 36 -16.72 50.13 10.66
N LEU A 37 -16.94 48.83 10.52
CA LEU A 37 -18.03 48.31 9.72
C LEU A 37 -19.34 48.78 10.38
N GLN A 38 -20.25 49.31 9.58
CA GLN A 38 -21.57 49.70 10.08
C GLN A 38 -22.33 48.43 10.46
N GLN A 39 -23.11 48.46 11.55
CA GLN A 39 -23.90 47.30 11.98
C GLN A 39 -24.75 46.64 10.89
N PRO A 40 -25.46 47.37 10.00
CA PRO A 40 -26.19 46.73 8.90
C PRO A 40 -25.29 45.99 7.90
N LEU A 41 -24.01 46.35 7.80
CA LEU A 41 -23.04 45.61 6.99
C LEU A 41 -22.60 44.34 7.72
N ILE A 42 -22.36 44.43 9.03
CA ILE A 42 -22.01 43.31 9.89
C ILE A 42 -23.15 42.28 9.88
N ASP A 43 -24.39 42.72 10.06
CA ASP A 43 -25.59 41.88 10.02
C ASP A 43 -25.74 41.18 8.67
N ARG A 44 -25.45 41.86 7.55
CA ARG A 44 -25.40 41.22 6.22
C ARG A 44 -24.27 40.22 6.06
N LEU A 45 -23.08 40.50 6.61
CA LEU A 45 -21.98 39.52 6.60
C LEU A 45 -22.35 38.28 7.42
N PHE A 46 -23.08 38.46 8.54
CA PHE A 46 -23.60 37.36 9.35
C PHE A 46 -24.79 36.63 8.67
N GLU A 47 -25.67 37.31 7.94
CA GLU A 47 -26.73 36.68 7.14
C GLU A 47 -26.18 35.88 5.95
N VAL A 48 -25.05 36.28 5.37
CA VAL A 48 -24.33 35.52 4.32
C VAL A 48 -23.57 34.30 4.90
N SER A 49 -23.74 34.00 6.19
CA SER A 49 -23.22 32.78 6.84
C SER A 49 -24.05 31.54 6.56
N ASP A 50 -24.90 31.53 5.52
CA ASP A 50 -25.36 30.27 4.96
C ASP A 50 -24.14 29.42 4.60
N ASP A 51 -24.16 28.14 4.99
CA ASP A 51 -23.06 27.17 4.93
C ASP A 51 -22.51 26.93 3.50
N HIS A 52 -23.04 27.63 2.49
CA HIS A 52 -22.74 27.46 1.08
C HIS A 52 -22.56 28.80 0.35
N PRO A 53 -21.50 28.95 -0.47
CA PRO A 53 -21.28 30.16 -1.26
C PRO A 53 -22.41 30.36 -2.28
N SER A 54 -22.68 31.62 -2.64
CA SER A 54 -23.63 31.94 -3.73
C SER A 54 -23.24 31.24 -5.04
N ALA A 55 -24.22 30.94 -5.91
CA ALA A 55 -23.99 30.20 -7.15
C ALA A 55 -22.86 30.81 -8.03
N SER A 56 -22.79 32.14 -8.12
CA SER A 56 -21.72 32.84 -8.86
C SER A 56 -20.35 32.64 -8.22
N ARG A 57 -20.26 32.66 -6.89
CA ARG A 57 -19.01 32.41 -6.16
C ARG A 57 -18.60 30.94 -6.27
N GLN A 58 -19.55 30.01 -6.20
CA GLN A 58 -19.30 28.59 -6.41
C GLN A 58 -18.72 28.33 -7.80
N ALA A 59 -19.28 28.94 -8.86
CA ALA A 59 -18.76 28.77 -10.22
C ALA A 59 -17.30 29.26 -10.38
N ILE A 60 -16.93 30.36 -9.72
CA ILE A 60 -15.55 30.88 -9.72
C ILE A 60 -14.61 29.92 -8.97
N LEU A 61 -15.06 29.41 -7.82
CA LEU A 61 -14.30 28.43 -7.03
C LEU A 61 -14.09 27.14 -7.81
N ASP A 62 -15.14 26.61 -8.43
CA ASP A 62 -15.08 25.39 -9.24
C ASP A 62 -14.12 25.54 -10.43
N SER A 63 -14.15 26.70 -11.11
CA SER A 63 -13.21 26.99 -12.20
C SER A 63 -11.75 27.01 -11.72
N SER A 64 -11.49 27.64 -10.58
CA SER A 64 -10.15 27.65 -9.95
C SER A 64 -9.69 26.26 -9.53
N ILE A 65 -10.59 25.46 -8.95
CA ILE A 65 -10.32 24.07 -8.57
C ILE A 65 -10.02 23.22 -9.80
N GLN A 66 -10.81 23.34 -10.87
CA GLN A 66 -10.58 22.63 -12.13
C GLN A 66 -9.22 22.99 -12.75
N GLN A 67 -8.85 24.28 -12.73
CA GLN A 67 -7.56 24.74 -13.23
C GLN A 67 -6.39 24.15 -12.41
N LYS A 68 -6.51 24.15 -11.07
CA LYS A 68 -5.50 23.53 -10.18
C LYS A 68 -5.36 22.03 -10.43
N LEU A 69 -6.48 21.32 -10.51
CA LEU A 69 -6.49 19.88 -10.79
C LEU A 69 -5.84 19.55 -12.14
N LYS A 70 -6.04 20.40 -13.16
CA LYS A 70 -5.40 20.23 -14.46
C LYS A 70 -3.88 20.43 -14.36
N ALA A 71 -3.44 21.51 -13.72
CA ALA A 71 -2.02 21.77 -13.51
C ALA A 71 -1.33 20.65 -12.69
N ASP A 72 -1.98 20.16 -11.64
CA ASP A 72 -1.47 19.08 -10.81
C ASP A 72 -1.38 17.76 -11.59
N ARG A 73 -2.38 17.43 -12.42
CA ARG A 73 -2.32 16.27 -13.31
C ARG A 73 -1.17 16.35 -14.30
N GLU A 74 -0.97 17.51 -14.94
CA GLU A 74 0.13 17.72 -15.87
C GLU A 74 1.49 17.56 -15.16
N ARG A 75 1.63 18.14 -13.96
CA ARG A 75 2.83 17.99 -13.12
C ARG A 75 3.08 16.53 -12.73
N LEU A 76 2.06 15.80 -12.31
CA LEU A 76 2.18 14.38 -11.94
C LEU A 76 2.56 13.51 -13.14
N ASN A 77 2.01 13.79 -14.32
CA ASN A 77 2.40 13.08 -15.55
C ASN A 77 3.87 13.33 -15.91
N GLN A 78 4.36 14.57 -15.77
CA GLN A 78 5.76 14.91 -15.98
C GLN A 78 6.67 14.17 -15.01
N LEU A 79 6.38 14.24 -13.70
CA LEU A 79 7.12 13.50 -12.67
C LEU A 79 7.08 11.98 -12.92
N GLY A 80 5.92 11.44 -13.30
CA GLY A 80 5.76 10.04 -13.65
C GLY A 80 6.65 9.62 -14.80
N SER A 81 6.68 10.41 -15.89
CA SER A 81 7.56 10.14 -17.04
C SER A 81 9.05 10.29 -16.71
N GLU A 82 9.41 11.22 -15.84
CA GLU A 82 10.79 11.39 -15.35
C GLU A 82 11.24 10.18 -14.53
N VAL A 83 10.40 9.73 -13.58
CA VAL A 83 10.68 8.54 -12.76
C VAL A 83 10.76 7.30 -13.64
N ASP A 84 9.83 7.11 -14.57
CA ASP A 84 9.83 5.99 -15.52
C ASP A 84 11.09 6.00 -16.40
N SER A 85 11.52 7.18 -16.86
CA SER A 85 12.80 7.34 -17.57
C SER A 85 14.00 6.96 -16.69
N LYS A 86 14.07 7.45 -15.45
CA LYS A 86 15.14 7.11 -14.50
C LYS A 86 15.16 5.63 -14.14
N VAL A 87 14.00 5.00 -13.98
CA VAL A 87 13.88 3.56 -13.72
C VAL A 87 14.36 2.77 -14.92
N ARG A 88 13.94 3.14 -16.14
CA ARG A 88 14.46 2.51 -17.38
C ARG A 88 15.96 2.68 -17.54
N GLU A 89 16.50 3.86 -17.23
CA GLU A 89 17.94 4.12 -17.30
C GLU A 89 18.70 3.32 -16.24
N ALA A 90 18.20 3.26 -15.00
CA ALA A 90 18.79 2.46 -13.93
C ALA A 90 18.76 0.96 -14.28
N PHE A 91 17.65 0.46 -14.83
CA PHE A 91 17.54 -0.90 -15.30
C PHE A 91 18.50 -1.18 -16.47
N ARG A 92 18.61 -0.25 -17.43
CA ARG A 92 19.59 -0.36 -18.53
C ARG A 92 21.02 -0.39 -18.00
N LYS A 93 21.38 0.48 -17.04
CA LYS A 93 22.72 0.51 -16.41
C LYS A 93 23.00 -0.76 -15.64
N GLN A 94 22.02 -1.29 -14.90
CA GLN A 94 22.14 -2.56 -14.20
C GLN A 94 22.32 -3.70 -15.19
N SER A 95 21.47 -3.79 -16.20
CA SER A 95 21.56 -4.79 -17.27
C SER A 95 22.88 -4.70 -18.03
N SER A 96 23.40 -3.52 -18.35
CA SER A 96 24.70 -3.36 -19.01
C SER A 96 25.89 -3.64 -18.08
N SER A 97 25.77 -3.34 -16.78
CA SER A 97 26.80 -3.68 -15.79
C SER A 97 26.83 -5.17 -15.47
N GLN A 98 25.70 -5.85 -15.64
CA GLN A 98 25.59 -7.30 -15.54
C GLN A 98 26.10 -7.94 -16.84
N GLN A 99 25.73 -7.40 -18.00
CA GLN A 99 26.22 -7.84 -19.30
C GLN A 99 27.74 -7.69 -19.44
N THR A 100 28.37 -6.62 -18.95
CA THR A 100 29.85 -6.48 -18.97
C THR A 100 30.59 -7.39 -17.98
N LYS A 101 29.90 -7.95 -16.98
CA LYS A 101 30.43 -9.03 -16.12
C LYS A 101 30.14 -10.43 -16.65
N ASP A 102 29.11 -10.56 -17.48
CA ASP A 102 28.64 -11.79 -18.12
C ASP A 102 28.98 -11.85 -19.62
N ASP A 103 29.81 -10.95 -20.16
CA ASP A 103 30.16 -10.87 -21.59
C ASP A 103 31.10 -12.02 -22.03
N ASP A 104 31.51 -12.91 -21.11
CA ASP A 104 32.10 -14.23 -21.44
C ASP A 104 31.07 -15.40 -21.41
N LYS A 105 29.81 -15.12 -21.05
CA LYS A 105 28.69 -16.05 -21.15
C LYS A 105 27.53 -15.38 -21.86
N SER A 106 27.66 -15.39 -23.18
CA SER A 106 26.57 -15.25 -24.15
C SER A 106 25.19 -15.56 -23.55
N ASN A 107 24.32 -14.55 -23.53
CA ASN A 107 22.87 -14.65 -23.33
C ASN A 107 22.21 -15.51 -24.43
N SER A 108 22.62 -16.77 -24.51
CA SER A 108 22.13 -17.73 -25.48
C SER A 108 20.83 -18.29 -24.93
N SER A 109 19.79 -18.27 -25.75
CA SER A 109 18.52 -18.96 -25.50
C SER A 109 18.71 -20.42 -25.05
N ALA A 110 19.85 -21.04 -25.37
CA ALA A 110 20.26 -22.34 -24.86
C ALA A 110 20.49 -22.36 -23.33
N GLN A 111 21.16 -21.37 -22.75
CA GLN A 111 21.36 -21.27 -21.29
C GLN A 111 20.05 -21.01 -20.57
N LEU A 112 19.19 -20.17 -21.14
CA LEU A 112 17.84 -19.90 -20.63
C LEU A 112 16.96 -21.15 -20.67
N MET A 113 17.03 -21.94 -21.74
CA MET A 113 16.35 -23.24 -21.83
C MET A 113 16.90 -24.24 -20.80
N GLU A 114 18.20 -24.24 -20.55
CA GLU A 114 18.84 -25.08 -19.54
C GLU A 114 18.40 -24.67 -18.12
N GLU A 115 18.36 -23.37 -17.82
CA GLU A 115 17.83 -22.86 -16.55
C GLU A 115 16.36 -23.20 -16.35
N ILE A 116 15.52 -23.03 -17.38
CA ILE A 116 14.11 -23.44 -17.34
C ILE A 116 13.99 -24.96 -17.09
N SER A 117 14.84 -25.76 -17.74
CA SER A 117 14.84 -27.22 -17.55
C SER A 117 15.25 -27.59 -16.12
N SER A 118 16.27 -26.93 -15.56
CA SER A 118 16.72 -27.11 -14.18
C SER A 118 15.64 -26.71 -13.18
N ILE A 119 14.96 -25.58 -13.40
CA ILE A 119 13.85 -25.14 -12.55
C ILE A 119 12.72 -26.16 -12.61
N LYS A 120 12.37 -26.64 -13.81
CA LYS A 120 11.32 -27.66 -13.99
C LYS A 120 11.67 -28.95 -13.26
N GLU A 121 12.92 -29.39 -13.34
CA GLU A 121 13.41 -30.59 -12.64
C GLU A 121 13.34 -30.41 -11.12
N ARG A 122 13.82 -29.28 -10.58
CA ARG A 122 13.75 -28.97 -9.15
C ARG A 122 12.32 -28.89 -8.62
N VAL A 123 11.39 -28.36 -9.41
CA VAL A 123 9.96 -28.32 -9.08
C VAL A 123 9.35 -29.72 -9.10
N GLN A 124 9.67 -30.54 -10.11
CA GLN A 124 9.19 -31.92 -10.18
C GLN A 124 9.75 -32.76 -9.03
N GLN A 125 11.03 -32.62 -8.70
CA GLN A 125 11.66 -33.31 -7.58
C GLN A 125 10.97 -32.95 -6.26
N ARG A 126 10.79 -31.66 -5.96
CA ARG A 126 10.07 -31.21 -4.77
C ARG A 126 8.63 -31.72 -4.72
N ARG A 127 7.92 -31.71 -5.85
CA ARG A 127 6.56 -32.24 -5.95
C ARG A 127 6.52 -33.74 -5.67
N ASN A 128 7.48 -34.49 -6.20
CA ASN A 128 7.56 -35.94 -6.02
C ASN A 128 7.95 -36.32 -4.59
N GLU A 129 8.90 -35.61 -3.98
CA GLU A 129 9.28 -35.78 -2.57
C GLU A 129 8.06 -35.56 -1.66
N ASN A 130 7.38 -34.42 -1.80
CA ASN A 130 6.17 -34.12 -1.04
C ASN A 130 5.03 -35.11 -1.32
N SER A 131 4.85 -35.56 -2.56
CA SER A 131 3.78 -36.52 -2.88
C SER A 131 4.12 -37.92 -2.34
N SER A 132 5.37 -38.35 -2.42
CA SER A 132 5.78 -39.71 -2.06
C SER A 132 5.59 -40.02 -0.57
N GLU A 133 5.79 -39.02 0.30
CA GLU A 133 5.66 -39.19 1.75
C GLU A 133 4.20 -39.32 2.20
N PHE A 134 3.28 -38.62 1.52
CA PHE A 134 1.89 -38.48 1.97
C PHE A 134 0.89 -39.41 1.26
N LEU A 135 1.24 -39.91 0.07
CA LEU A 135 0.41 -40.84 -0.69
C LEU A 135 0.16 -42.22 -0.04
N PRO A 136 1.10 -42.88 0.69
CA PRO A 136 0.85 -44.22 1.22
C PRO A 136 -0.23 -44.24 2.31
N GLU A 137 -0.27 -43.22 3.17
CA GLU A 137 -1.25 -43.15 4.26
C GLU A 137 -2.67 -42.88 3.73
N ILE A 138 -2.81 -41.99 2.74
CA ILE A 138 -4.09 -41.71 2.06
C ILE A 138 -4.58 -42.93 1.27
N THR A 139 -3.69 -43.62 0.57
CA THR A 139 -4.06 -44.79 -0.24
C THR A 139 -4.51 -45.94 0.65
N HIS A 140 -3.85 -46.14 1.80
CA HIS A 140 -4.26 -47.12 2.79
C HIS A 140 -5.65 -46.79 3.38
N ALA A 141 -5.86 -45.55 3.85
CA ALA A 141 -7.15 -45.13 4.39
C ALA A 141 -8.29 -45.22 3.36
N ARG A 142 -8.02 -44.87 2.09
CA ARG A 142 -8.95 -45.05 0.97
C ARG A 142 -9.27 -46.53 0.74
N SER A 143 -8.26 -47.40 0.76
CA SER A 143 -8.44 -48.83 0.57
C SER A 143 -9.31 -49.46 1.66
N ALA A 144 -9.19 -48.99 2.91
CA ALA A 144 -10.00 -49.43 4.04
C ALA A 144 -11.48 -49.06 3.88
N ILE A 145 -11.78 -47.85 3.36
CA ILE A 145 -13.16 -47.46 3.01
C ILE A 145 -13.70 -48.38 1.93
N VAL A 146 -12.94 -48.60 0.85
CA VAL A 146 -13.38 -49.46 -0.26
C VAL A 146 -13.61 -50.89 0.20
N ALA A 147 -12.75 -51.43 1.08
CA ALA A 147 -12.93 -52.75 1.65
C ALA A 147 -14.21 -52.84 2.50
N CYS A 148 -14.47 -51.85 3.36
CA CYS A 148 -15.68 -51.80 4.16
C CYS A 148 -16.95 -51.69 3.30
N LEU A 149 -16.95 -50.81 2.30
CA LEU A 149 -18.10 -50.64 1.39
C LEU A 149 -18.37 -51.89 0.56
N LYS A 150 -17.32 -52.63 0.18
CA LYS A 150 -17.47 -53.93 -0.50
C LYS A 150 -18.06 -55.01 0.40
N GLN A 151 -17.79 -54.95 1.71
CA GLN A 151 -18.30 -55.88 2.71
C GLN A 151 -19.74 -55.56 3.11
N TYR A 152 -20.12 -54.28 3.16
CA TYR A 152 -21.45 -53.80 3.55
C TYR A 152 -22.12 -53.03 2.41
N GLN A 153 -22.41 -53.71 1.30
CA GLN A 153 -22.95 -53.06 0.08
C GLN A 153 -24.34 -52.44 0.30
N ASP A 154 -25.19 -53.10 1.09
CA ASP A 154 -26.55 -52.65 1.37
C ASP A 154 -26.63 -51.73 2.61
N GLU A 155 -25.55 -51.62 3.39
CA GLU A 155 -25.50 -50.84 4.64
C GLU A 155 -24.22 -49.99 4.76
N PRO A 156 -24.01 -49.02 3.86
CA PRO A 156 -22.79 -48.19 3.85
C PRO A 156 -22.61 -47.35 5.12
N LEU A 157 -23.68 -47.13 5.90
CA LEU A 157 -23.65 -46.42 7.18
C LEU A 157 -22.77 -47.11 8.24
N LYS A 158 -22.49 -48.41 8.09
CA LYS A 158 -21.56 -49.14 8.97
C LYS A 158 -20.10 -48.73 8.77
N CYS A 159 -19.76 -48.09 7.66
CA CYS A 159 -18.38 -47.69 7.32
C CYS A 159 -17.97 -46.29 7.80
N THR A 160 -18.70 -45.73 8.77
CA THR A 160 -18.48 -44.36 9.27
C THR A 160 -17.15 -44.20 10.00
N GLU A 161 -16.64 -45.25 10.63
CA GLU A 161 -15.33 -45.26 11.31
C GLU A 161 -14.18 -45.09 10.30
N GLN A 162 -14.21 -45.84 9.19
CA GLN A 162 -13.20 -45.80 8.14
C GLN A 162 -13.21 -44.43 7.44
N VAL A 163 -14.39 -43.84 7.25
CA VAL A 163 -14.55 -42.47 6.74
C VAL A 163 -14.03 -41.42 7.73
N SER A 164 -14.28 -41.60 9.03
CA SER A 164 -13.73 -40.70 10.07
C SER A 164 -12.21 -40.74 10.10
N ASN A 165 -11.62 -41.94 9.99
CA ASN A 165 -10.17 -42.10 9.93
C ASN A 165 -9.57 -41.44 8.68
N PHE A 166 -10.17 -41.66 7.50
CA PHE A 166 -9.74 -40.99 6.26
C PHE A 166 -9.80 -39.47 6.38
N LYS A 167 -10.85 -38.91 6.98
CA LYS A 167 -10.95 -37.45 7.24
C LYS A 167 -9.84 -36.94 8.15
N LYS A 168 -9.41 -37.71 9.16
CA LYS A 168 -8.28 -37.33 10.03
C LYS A 168 -6.97 -37.32 9.27
N VAL A 169 -6.71 -38.36 8.47
CA VAL A 169 -5.51 -38.45 7.63
C VAL A 169 -5.46 -37.29 6.64
N VAL A 170 -6.56 -37.01 5.93
CA VAL A 170 -6.64 -35.88 4.98
C VAL A 170 -6.38 -34.54 5.68
N ARG A 171 -6.98 -34.26 6.84
CA ARG A 171 -6.73 -33.00 7.55
C ARG A 171 -5.28 -32.83 8.01
N ASN A 172 -4.63 -33.91 8.44
CA ASN A 172 -3.21 -33.88 8.82
C ASN A 172 -2.35 -33.53 7.60
N LEU A 173 -2.64 -34.16 6.45
CA LEU A 173 -1.93 -33.90 5.20
C LEU A 173 -2.18 -32.50 4.65
N GLU A 174 -3.43 -32.02 4.69
CA GLU A 174 -3.77 -30.65 4.32
C GLU A 174 -3.01 -29.65 5.20
N SER A 175 -2.95 -29.87 6.51
CA SER A 175 -2.18 -29.02 7.43
C SER A 175 -0.69 -29.01 7.07
N LYS A 176 -0.07 -30.18 6.88
CA LYS A 176 1.35 -30.29 6.51
C LYS A 176 1.64 -29.65 5.15
N PHE A 177 0.75 -29.84 4.18
CA PHE A 177 0.87 -29.25 2.86
C PHE A 177 0.81 -27.72 2.90
N VAL A 178 -0.15 -27.15 3.63
CA VAL A 178 -0.26 -25.70 3.83
C VAL A 178 1.00 -25.15 4.51
N THR A 179 1.52 -25.81 5.54
CA THR A 179 2.78 -25.42 6.19
C THR A 179 3.98 -25.50 5.25
N SER A 180 4.03 -26.47 4.32
CA SER A 180 5.13 -26.60 3.35
C SER A 180 5.16 -25.51 2.27
N MET A 181 4.05 -24.77 2.11
CA MET A 181 3.87 -23.71 1.10
C MET A 181 4.09 -22.30 1.67
N GLN A 182 4.27 -22.19 2.98
CA GLN A 182 4.44 -20.93 3.71
C GLN A 182 5.91 -20.66 4.01
#